data_AF-A0A5E4QRL7-F1
#
_entry.id   AF-A0A5E4QRL7-F1
#
_cell.length_a   1.000
_cell.length_b   1.000
_cell.length_c   1.000
_cell.angle_alpha   90.00
_cell.angle_beta   90.00
_cell.angle_gamma   90.00
#
_symmetry.space_group_name_H-M   'P 1'
#
loop_
_entity.id
_entity.type
_entity.pdbx_description
1 polymer ?
#
loop_
_entity_poly.entity_id
_entity_poly.type
_entity_poly.pdbx_seq_one_letter_code
_entity_poly.pdbx_strand_id
1 'polypeptide(L)'
;MNHAGVAILILCSRCFAVTIDHLEVPSVVELGTDSIVLDCQYRTTSPMPAGLVMKWFFNGSSGLVYQWIPPLPPQVIGILKGKVDIGFRISAEPLQAYRAIKILKPTTDLSGNYTCVVSTFIQEDQRTRDMIVYSPAKNFHFFQEKKYVFLVTLICKAEELYPKPDMAILSQGKPLEQAVVDTKMNSWGLYSVTAIAEVHDDDVTGASEEFVCRLSLPNTNYTKLLSTIYYAGSIPTTHTVYGVQRPQHRQASSGTAINYSQSLGWIFITFLALRR
;
A
#
# COMPACT_ATOMS: atom_id res chain seq x y z
N MET A 1 72.38 -37.74 -11.53
CA MET A 1 71.60 -36.56 -11.12
C MET A 1 70.15 -36.98 -11.05
N ASN A 2 69.65 -37.35 -9.88
CA ASN A 2 68.28 -37.81 -9.69
C ASN A 2 67.45 -36.65 -9.13
N HIS A 3 66.56 -36.10 -9.94
CA HIS A 3 65.60 -35.09 -9.49
C HIS A 3 64.45 -35.78 -8.76
N ALA A 4 64.45 -35.70 -7.43
CA ALA A 4 63.31 -36.08 -6.61
C ALA A 4 62.19 -35.03 -6.81
N GLY A 5 61.10 -35.46 -7.46
CA GLY A 5 59.88 -34.67 -7.56
C GLY A 5 59.17 -34.62 -6.20
N VAL A 6 59.05 -33.43 -5.63
CA VAL A 6 58.24 -33.18 -4.43
C VAL A 6 56.77 -33.12 -4.88
N ALA A 7 56.02 -34.18 -4.61
CA ALA A 7 54.57 -34.18 -4.76
C ALA A 7 53.94 -33.43 -3.57
N ILE A 8 53.43 -32.22 -3.82
CA ILE A 8 52.63 -31.47 -2.85
C ILE A 8 51.25 -32.12 -2.80
N LEU A 9 51.02 -32.93 -1.77
CA LEU A 9 49.69 -33.42 -1.40
C LEU A 9 48.88 -32.25 -0.83
N ILE A 10 48.00 -31.66 -1.65
CA ILE A 10 46.98 -30.72 -1.18
C ILE A 10 45.95 -31.55 -0.40
N LEU A 11 46.14 -31.62 0.92
CA LEU A 11 45.11 -32.08 1.85
C LEU A 11 43.92 -31.12 1.75
N CYS A 12 42.90 -31.51 0.99
CA CYS A 12 41.61 -30.83 0.95
C CYS A 12 40.96 -30.97 2.33
N SER A 13 41.32 -30.08 3.25
CA SER A 13 40.68 -29.95 4.55
C SER A 13 39.23 -29.60 4.29
N ARG A 14 38.30 -30.38 4.85
CA ARG A 14 36.86 -30.12 4.73
C ARG A 14 36.60 -28.68 5.18
N CYS A 15 36.28 -27.82 4.22
CA CYS A 15 35.89 -26.46 4.49
C CYS A 15 34.54 -26.52 5.23
N PHE A 16 34.54 -26.18 6.52
CA PHE A 16 33.33 -26.19 7.34
C PHE A 16 32.46 -25.00 6.96
N ALA A 17 31.61 -25.19 5.96
CA ALA A 17 30.76 -24.12 5.45
C ALA A 17 29.42 -24.03 6.15
N VAL A 18 29.01 -22.78 6.40
CA VAL A 18 27.61 -22.38 6.55
C VAL A 18 27.15 -21.87 5.19
N THR A 19 25.93 -22.23 4.78
CA THR A 19 25.40 -21.82 3.48
C THR A 19 23.92 -21.53 3.61
N ILE A 20 23.48 -20.39 3.10
CA ILE A 20 22.07 -20.05 2.96
C ILE A 20 21.58 -20.71 1.67
N ASP A 21 20.73 -21.73 1.82
CA ASP A 21 20.17 -22.48 0.70
C ASP A 21 18.97 -21.75 0.09
N HIS A 22 18.12 -21.16 0.93
CA HIS A 22 16.92 -20.47 0.49
C HIS A 22 16.65 -19.22 1.33
N LEU A 23 16.35 -18.11 0.66
CA LEU A 23 15.92 -16.86 1.28
C LEU A 23 14.54 -16.48 0.74
N GLU A 24 13.55 -16.49 1.63
CA GLU A 24 12.17 -16.11 1.33
C GLU A 24 11.86 -14.75 1.95
N VAL A 25 11.51 -13.81 1.09
CA VAL A 25 11.02 -12.48 1.44
C VAL A 25 9.92 -12.17 0.41
N PRO A 26 8.67 -11.91 0.81
CA PRO A 26 7.63 -11.54 -0.14
C PRO A 26 8.05 -10.29 -0.90
N SER A 27 8.09 -10.35 -2.23
CA SER A 27 8.50 -9.20 -3.03
C SER A 27 7.48 -8.06 -2.96
N VAL A 28 6.19 -8.40 -2.88
CA VAL A 28 5.07 -7.45 -2.88
C VAL A 28 4.09 -7.82 -1.78
N VAL A 29 3.72 -6.84 -0.95
CA VAL A 29 2.78 -7.00 0.16
C VAL A 29 1.77 -5.84 0.12
N GLU A 30 0.49 -6.13 0.23
CA GLU A 30 -0.54 -5.10 0.31
C GLU A 30 -0.68 -4.61 1.76
N LEU A 31 -0.75 -3.28 1.95
CA LEU A 31 -1.02 -2.66 3.23
C LEU A 31 -2.36 -3.16 3.79
N GLY A 32 -2.35 -3.64 5.03
CA GLY A 32 -3.52 -4.28 5.65
C GLY A 32 -3.44 -5.81 5.70
N THR A 33 -2.43 -6.43 5.08
CA THR A 33 -2.12 -7.85 5.27
C THR A 33 -1.88 -8.14 6.77
N ASP A 34 -2.43 -9.25 7.29
CA ASP A 34 -2.35 -9.56 8.72
C ASP A 34 -0.93 -9.89 9.19
N SER A 35 -0.19 -10.68 8.42
CA SER A 35 1.19 -11.01 8.71
C SER A 35 1.93 -11.53 7.48
N ILE A 36 3.26 -11.42 7.50
CA ILE A 36 4.17 -12.00 6.51
C ILE A 36 5.29 -12.75 7.22
N VAL A 37 5.97 -13.63 6.49
CA VAL A 37 7.12 -14.40 7.00
C VAL A 37 8.33 -14.11 6.13
N LEU A 38 9.46 -13.80 6.77
CA LEU A 38 10.78 -13.78 6.16
C LEU A 38 11.51 -15.04 6.61
N ASP A 39 11.85 -15.97 5.71
CA ASP A 39 12.54 -17.23 6.07
C ASP A 39 13.96 -17.25 5.49
N CYS A 40 14.93 -17.62 6.32
CA CYS A 40 16.30 -17.80 5.92
C CYS A 40 16.73 -19.24 6.24
N GLN A 41 16.60 -20.11 5.27
CA GLN A 41 16.98 -21.51 5.40
C GLN A 41 18.46 -21.66 5.11
N TYR A 42 19.18 -22.26 6.05
CA TYR A 42 20.61 -22.47 5.94
C TYR A 42 20.98 -23.87 6.39
N ARG A 43 22.11 -24.35 5.87
CA ARG A 43 22.74 -25.60 6.26
C ARG A 43 24.11 -25.35 6.87
N THR A 44 24.50 -26.24 7.76
CA THR A 44 25.83 -26.23 8.39
C THR A 44 26.51 -27.58 8.16
N THR A 45 27.82 -27.54 7.92
CA THR A 45 28.60 -28.78 7.72
C THR A 45 28.71 -29.61 9.01
N SER A 46 28.63 -28.96 10.17
CA SER A 46 28.57 -29.61 11.49
C SER A 46 27.13 -29.63 12.01
N PRO A 47 26.68 -30.72 12.67
CA PRO A 47 25.39 -30.77 13.37
C PRO A 47 25.32 -29.84 14.59
N MET A 48 26.48 -29.48 15.16
CA MET A 48 26.60 -28.55 16.28
C MET A 48 27.66 -27.50 15.95
N PRO A 49 27.34 -26.54 15.08
CA PRO A 49 28.25 -25.47 14.71
C PRO A 49 28.53 -24.57 15.92
N ALA A 50 29.80 -24.37 16.23
CA ALA A 50 30.20 -23.46 17.29
C ALA A 50 30.00 -22.00 16.83
N GLY A 51 29.36 -21.20 17.69
CA GLY A 51 29.19 -19.76 17.44
C GLY A 51 28.14 -19.41 16.39
N LEU A 52 27.13 -20.26 16.22
CA LEU A 52 26.04 -19.99 15.28
C LEU A 52 25.26 -18.73 15.69
N VAL A 53 25.17 -17.77 14.77
CA VAL A 53 24.41 -16.52 14.91
C VAL A 53 23.70 -16.23 13.61
N MET A 54 22.40 -15.94 13.67
CA MET A 54 21.64 -15.42 12.53
C MET A 54 21.26 -13.97 12.78
N LYS A 55 21.45 -13.11 11.78
CA LYS A 55 21.07 -11.69 11.82
C LYS A 55 20.26 -11.33 10.60
N TRP A 56 19.32 -10.41 10.76
CA TRP A 56 18.71 -9.72 9.64
C TRP A 56 19.01 -8.23 9.71
N PHE A 57 19.32 -7.67 8.54
CA PHE A 57 19.58 -6.26 8.35
C PHE A 57 18.56 -5.67 7.36
N PHE A 58 18.10 -4.46 7.65
CA PHE A 58 17.20 -3.68 6.81
C PHE A 58 17.95 -2.50 6.18
N ASN A 59 17.90 -2.37 4.86
CA ASN A 59 18.51 -1.28 4.08
C ASN A 59 20.02 -1.07 4.37
N GLY A 60 20.78 -2.16 4.49
CA GLY A 60 22.24 -2.15 4.62
C GLY A 60 22.74 -2.64 5.98
N SER A 61 24.06 -2.76 6.13
CA SER A 61 24.71 -3.46 7.25
C SER A 61 24.60 -2.77 8.62
N SER A 62 24.23 -1.48 8.68
CA SER A 62 23.98 -0.79 9.95
C SER A 62 22.55 -0.99 10.48
N GLY A 63 21.62 -1.46 9.65
CA GLY A 63 20.21 -1.60 9.99
C GLY A 63 19.86 -2.93 10.64
N LEU A 64 20.57 -3.35 11.70
CA LEU A 64 20.25 -4.61 12.40
C LEU A 64 18.82 -4.56 12.97
N VAL A 65 17.97 -5.50 12.54
CA VAL A 65 16.56 -5.57 12.95
C VAL A 65 16.18 -6.85 13.71
N TYR A 66 17.00 -7.89 13.58
CA TYR A 66 16.78 -9.17 14.24
C TYR A 66 18.11 -9.88 14.46
N GLN A 67 18.26 -10.54 15.61
CA GLN A 67 19.39 -11.40 15.92
C GLN A 67 18.93 -12.63 16.68
N TRP A 68 19.44 -13.79 16.30
CA TRP A 68 19.19 -15.05 16.98
C TRP A 68 20.49 -15.81 17.25
N ILE A 69 20.67 -16.23 18.50
CA ILE A 69 21.80 -17.05 18.97
C ILE A 69 21.20 -18.27 19.67
N PRO A 70 21.17 -19.46 19.04
CA PRO A 70 20.65 -20.67 19.65
C PRO A 70 21.41 -21.02 20.95
N PRO A 71 20.73 -21.62 21.96
CA PRO A 71 19.32 -22.00 22.00
C PRO A 71 18.39 -20.88 22.51
N LEU A 72 18.90 -19.65 22.68
CA LEU A 72 18.13 -18.56 23.26
C LEU A 72 17.04 -18.08 22.29
N PRO A 73 15.94 -17.48 22.80
CA PRO A 73 14.98 -16.76 21.96
C PRO A 73 15.64 -15.61 21.18
N PRO A 74 15.08 -15.22 20.03
CA PRO A 74 15.62 -14.12 19.25
C PRO A 74 15.41 -12.75 19.92
N GLN A 75 16.25 -11.80 19.52
CA GLN A 75 16.16 -10.39 19.89
C GLN A 75 15.73 -9.57 18.66
N VAL A 76 14.74 -8.70 18.84
CA VAL A 76 14.21 -7.83 17.79
C VAL A 76 14.56 -6.38 18.10
N ILE A 77 15.12 -5.68 17.11
CA ILE A 77 15.71 -4.34 17.25
C ILE A 77 15.24 -3.47 16.08
N GLY A 78 15.49 -2.15 16.15
CA GLY A 78 15.24 -1.24 15.03
C GLY A 78 13.76 -1.18 14.61
N ILE A 79 13.53 -1.11 13.31
CA ILE A 79 12.19 -0.90 12.73
C ILE A 79 11.22 -2.07 12.95
N LEU A 80 11.73 -3.26 13.27
CA LEU A 80 10.91 -4.45 13.54
C LEU A 80 10.48 -4.56 15.00
N LYS A 81 11.03 -3.73 15.90
CA LYS A 81 10.70 -3.78 17.32
C LYS A 81 9.20 -3.53 17.54
N GLY A 82 8.54 -4.47 18.21
CA GLY A 82 7.09 -4.42 18.47
C GLY A 82 6.21 -4.81 17.28
N LYS A 83 6.81 -5.19 16.13
CA LYS A 83 6.08 -5.62 14.93
C LYS A 83 6.23 -7.11 14.63
N VAL A 84 6.98 -7.87 15.45
CA VAL A 84 7.32 -9.28 15.19
C VAL A 84 6.72 -10.18 16.27
N ASP A 85 6.20 -11.34 15.85
CA ASP A 85 5.89 -12.45 16.75
C ASP A 85 7.20 -13.15 17.17
N ILE A 86 7.73 -12.77 18.33
CA ILE A 86 9.00 -13.29 18.88
C ILE A 86 8.90 -14.80 19.18
N GLY A 87 7.69 -15.32 19.42
CA GLY A 87 7.46 -16.74 19.73
C GLY A 87 7.33 -17.62 18.48
N PHE A 88 7.33 -17.02 17.27
CA PHE A 88 7.16 -17.76 16.03
C PHE A 88 8.32 -18.73 15.78
N ARG A 89 7.99 -20.03 15.67
CA ARG A 89 8.92 -21.10 15.34
C ARG A 89 8.51 -21.73 14.03
N ILE A 90 9.41 -21.75 13.05
CA ILE A 90 9.14 -22.36 11.74
C ILE A 90 9.54 -23.83 11.67
N SER A 91 10.42 -24.27 12.58
CA SER A 91 10.91 -25.65 12.65
C SER A 91 10.91 -26.19 14.08
N ALA A 92 10.70 -27.50 14.20
CA ALA A 92 10.91 -28.23 15.45
C ALA A 92 12.40 -28.46 15.73
N GLU A 93 13.26 -28.40 14.71
CA GLU A 93 14.70 -28.59 14.85
C GLU A 93 15.32 -27.41 15.63
N PRO A 94 16.08 -27.65 16.73
CA PRO A 94 16.56 -26.59 17.61
C PRO A 94 17.38 -25.48 16.93
N LEU A 95 18.22 -25.86 15.96
CA LEU A 95 19.08 -24.92 15.23
C LEU A 95 18.38 -24.26 14.04
N GLN A 96 17.15 -24.65 13.72
CA GLN A 96 16.36 -24.04 12.65
C GLN A 96 15.08 -23.35 13.16
N ALA A 97 14.81 -23.43 14.47
CA ALA A 97 13.54 -23.03 15.07
C ALA A 97 13.15 -21.58 14.78
N TYR A 98 14.05 -20.62 15.01
CA TYR A 98 13.79 -19.17 14.87
C TYR A 98 14.53 -18.57 13.67
N ARG A 99 14.75 -19.38 12.61
CA ARG A 99 15.40 -18.92 11.38
C ARG A 99 14.51 -17.98 10.52
N ALA A 100 13.23 -17.92 10.86
CA ALA A 100 12.24 -17.10 10.19
C ALA A 100 11.65 -16.04 11.12
N ILE A 101 11.30 -14.89 10.55
CA ILE A 101 10.68 -13.75 11.22
C ILE A 101 9.24 -13.64 10.76
N LYS A 102 8.28 -13.68 11.67
CA LYS A 102 6.88 -13.37 11.37
C LYS A 102 6.58 -11.92 11.75
N ILE A 103 6.42 -11.07 10.74
CA ILE A 103 6.06 -9.65 10.90
C ILE A 103 4.53 -9.54 10.89
N LEU A 104 3.97 -8.87 11.88
CA LEU A 104 2.55 -8.62 12.03
C LEU A 104 2.20 -7.25 11.45
N LYS A 105 1.09 -7.18 10.72
CA LYS A 105 0.53 -5.96 10.11
C LYS A 105 1.60 -5.07 9.47
N PRO A 106 2.32 -5.56 8.45
CA PRO A 106 3.37 -4.80 7.79
C PRO A 106 2.86 -3.46 7.27
N THR A 107 3.69 -2.43 7.46
CA THR A 107 3.43 -1.04 7.10
C THR A 107 4.40 -0.57 6.01
N THR A 108 4.10 0.53 5.33
CA THR A 108 4.87 1.02 4.15
C THR A 108 6.35 1.32 4.46
N ASP A 109 6.68 1.70 5.69
CA ASP A 109 8.05 1.90 6.19
C ASP A 109 8.90 0.62 6.22
N LEU A 110 8.27 -0.55 6.10
CA LEU A 110 8.96 -1.84 5.96
C LEU A 110 9.32 -2.16 4.51
N SER A 111 9.10 -1.25 3.57
CA SER A 111 9.59 -1.43 2.19
C SER A 111 11.10 -1.21 2.14
N GLY A 112 11.84 -2.16 1.58
CA GLY A 112 13.29 -2.08 1.48
C GLY A 112 13.98 -3.41 1.25
N ASN A 113 15.30 -3.40 1.41
CA ASN A 113 16.16 -4.56 1.27
C ASN A 113 16.34 -5.26 2.61
N TYR A 114 16.11 -6.56 2.62
CA TYR A 114 16.28 -7.45 3.75
C TYR A 114 17.44 -8.40 3.49
N THR A 115 18.48 -8.30 4.31
CA THR A 115 19.67 -9.15 4.23
C THR A 115 19.71 -10.10 5.40
N CYS A 116 19.64 -11.40 5.14
CA CYS A 116 19.95 -12.43 6.12
C CYS A 116 21.45 -12.70 6.12
N VAL A 117 22.06 -12.75 7.31
CA VAL A 117 23.45 -13.11 7.54
C VAL A 117 23.48 -14.27 8.54
N VAL A 118 24.09 -15.39 8.17
CA VAL A 118 24.26 -16.54 9.05
C VAL A 118 25.75 -16.77 9.25
N SER A 119 26.20 -16.69 10.49
CA SER A 119 27.60 -16.78 10.87
C SER A 119 27.84 -17.93 11.84
N THR A 120 29.04 -18.50 11.78
CA THR A 120 29.65 -19.39 12.77
C THR A 120 30.98 -18.76 13.20
N PHE A 121 31.74 -19.38 14.12
CA PHE A 121 33.06 -18.84 14.49
C PHE A 121 34.08 -18.77 13.34
N ILE A 122 33.85 -19.50 12.24
CA ILE A 122 34.83 -19.68 11.17
C ILE A 122 34.35 -19.23 9.80
N GLN A 123 33.03 -19.15 9.58
CA GLN A 123 32.43 -18.81 8.28
C GLN A 123 31.13 -18.05 8.42
N GLU A 124 30.79 -17.30 7.38
CA GLU A 124 29.58 -16.51 7.25
C GLU A 124 29.06 -16.59 5.81
N ASP A 125 27.74 -16.64 5.64
CA ASP A 125 27.07 -16.45 4.35
C ASP A 125 25.96 -15.41 4.50
N GLN A 126 25.69 -14.69 3.42
CA GLN A 126 24.68 -13.65 3.38
C GLN A 126 23.89 -13.64 2.07
N ARG A 127 22.60 -13.33 2.16
CA ARG A 127 21.70 -13.16 1.00
C ARG A 127 20.76 -12.01 1.25
N THR A 128 20.39 -11.31 0.17
CA THR A 128 19.50 -10.14 0.21
C THR A 128 18.32 -10.32 -0.73
N ARG A 129 17.14 -9.87 -0.30
CA ARG A 129 15.93 -9.74 -1.10
C ARG A 129 15.22 -8.44 -0.77
N ASP A 130 14.56 -7.87 -1.75
CA ASP A 130 13.74 -6.67 -1.64
C ASP A 130 12.28 -7.01 -1.35
N MET A 131 11.61 -6.12 -0.62
CA MET A 131 10.17 -6.16 -0.36
C MET A 131 9.58 -4.77 -0.52
N ILE A 132 8.40 -4.69 -1.13
CA ILE A 132 7.57 -3.48 -1.12
C ILE A 132 6.24 -3.75 -0.42
N VAL A 133 5.90 -2.91 0.55
CA VAL A 133 4.56 -2.86 1.15
C VAL A 133 3.82 -1.70 0.50
N TYR A 134 2.90 -1.97 -0.41
CA TYR A 134 2.19 -0.96 -1.19
C TYR A 134 0.82 -0.62 -0.58
N SER A 135 0.38 0.63 -0.74
CA SER A 135 -0.98 1.06 -0.40
C SER A 135 -1.78 1.27 -1.68
N PRO A 136 -2.85 0.50 -1.93
CA PRO A 136 -3.73 0.70 -3.09
C PRO A 136 -4.49 2.03 -2.96
N ALA A 137 -5.09 2.50 -4.06
CA ALA A 137 -5.91 3.71 -4.02
C ALA A 137 -7.12 3.49 -3.12
N LYS A 138 -7.28 4.33 -2.11
CA LYS A 138 -8.48 4.31 -1.27
C LYS A 138 -9.67 4.95 -1.97
N ASN A 139 -9.42 6.09 -2.62
CA ASN A 139 -10.36 6.78 -3.50
C ASN A 139 -9.74 6.86 -4.89
N PHE A 140 -10.50 6.51 -5.92
CA PHE A 140 -10.08 6.62 -7.32
C PHE A 140 -11.27 7.07 -8.17
N HIS A 141 -11.15 8.23 -8.80
CA HIS A 141 -12.22 8.85 -9.56
C HIS A 141 -11.71 9.35 -10.89
N PHE A 142 -12.54 9.21 -11.92
CA PHE A 142 -12.30 9.81 -13.22
C PHE A 142 -13.61 10.43 -13.71
N PHE A 143 -13.59 11.73 -13.95
CA PHE A 143 -14.78 12.49 -14.33
C PHE A 143 -14.40 13.61 -15.30
N GLN A 144 -15.44 14.24 -15.87
CA GLN A 144 -15.30 15.28 -16.87
C GLN A 144 -16.07 16.52 -16.45
N GLU A 145 -15.49 17.69 -16.69
CA GLU A 145 -16.12 18.99 -16.49
C GLU A 145 -16.14 19.74 -17.81
N LYS A 146 -17.32 20.19 -18.24
CA LYS A 146 -17.47 20.98 -19.46
C LYS A 146 -17.66 22.44 -19.09
N LYS A 147 -16.58 23.22 -19.09
CA LYS A 147 -16.62 24.66 -18.77
C LYS A 147 -17.02 25.51 -19.98
N TYR A 148 -16.64 25.08 -21.19
CA TYR A 148 -16.94 25.75 -22.45
C TYR A 148 -17.62 24.80 -23.44
N VAL A 149 -18.29 25.35 -24.46
CA VAL A 149 -19.09 24.56 -25.40
C VAL A 149 -18.25 23.55 -26.21
N PHE A 150 -16.99 23.87 -26.47
CA PHE A 150 -16.08 23.10 -27.34
C PHE A 150 -14.88 22.52 -26.58
N LEU A 151 -14.85 22.65 -25.25
CA LEU A 151 -13.71 22.23 -24.44
C LEU A 151 -14.18 21.44 -23.22
N VAL A 152 -13.64 20.23 -23.06
CA VAL A 152 -13.85 19.39 -21.88
C VAL A 152 -12.56 19.27 -21.08
N THR A 153 -12.68 19.35 -19.77
CA THR A 153 -11.62 19.09 -18.80
C THR A 153 -11.81 17.69 -18.24
N LEU A 154 -10.88 16.80 -18.52
CA LEU A 154 -10.82 15.45 -17.97
C LEU A 154 -10.01 15.49 -16.67
N ILE A 155 -10.58 14.99 -15.58
CA ILE A 155 -9.97 15.04 -14.25
C ILE A 155 -9.94 13.63 -13.67
N CYS A 156 -8.73 13.09 -13.52
CA CYS A 156 -8.51 11.82 -12.85
C CYS A 156 -7.79 12.03 -11.52
N LYS A 157 -8.32 11.48 -10.42
CA LYS A 157 -7.83 11.70 -9.06
C LYS A 157 -7.74 10.39 -8.30
N ALA A 158 -6.62 10.17 -7.61
CA ALA A 158 -6.45 9.04 -6.69
C ALA A 158 -5.74 9.46 -5.39
N GLU A 159 -6.07 8.81 -4.28
CA GLU A 159 -5.63 9.20 -2.92
C GLU A 159 -5.12 8.01 -2.09
N GLU A 160 -4.26 8.31 -1.11
CA GLU A 160 -3.68 7.38 -0.12
C GLU A 160 -2.84 6.23 -0.73
N LEU A 161 -2.05 6.54 -1.76
CA LEU A 161 -1.23 5.58 -2.50
C LEU A 161 0.20 5.47 -1.96
N TYR A 162 0.82 4.30 -2.07
CA TYR A 162 2.27 4.13 -1.87
C TYR A 162 2.74 2.92 -2.69
N PRO A 163 3.88 2.95 -3.38
CA PRO A 163 4.84 4.04 -3.54
C PRO A 163 4.28 5.21 -4.40
N LYS A 164 5.14 6.14 -4.85
CA LYS A 164 4.74 7.21 -5.77
C LYS A 164 4.08 6.61 -7.02
N PRO A 165 2.81 6.95 -7.34
CA PRO A 165 2.07 6.35 -8.44
C PRO A 165 2.44 6.97 -9.80
N ASP A 166 2.21 6.19 -10.85
CA ASP A 166 2.19 6.67 -12.23
C ASP A 166 0.73 6.80 -12.69
N MET A 167 0.38 7.96 -13.26
CA MET A 167 -0.96 8.24 -13.77
C MET A 167 -0.89 8.83 -15.18
N ALA A 168 -1.74 8.32 -16.08
CA ALA A 168 -1.90 8.86 -17.43
C ALA A 168 -3.36 8.82 -17.87
N ILE A 169 -3.80 9.86 -18.59
CA ILE A 169 -5.07 9.85 -19.31
C ILE A 169 -4.77 9.46 -20.75
N LEU A 170 -5.48 8.46 -21.26
CA LEU A 170 -5.28 7.87 -22.58
C LEU A 170 -6.46 8.20 -23.50
N SER A 171 -6.15 8.54 -24.74
CA SER A 171 -7.07 8.62 -25.88
C SER A 171 -6.63 7.58 -26.90
N GLN A 172 -7.54 6.70 -27.33
CA GLN A 172 -7.24 5.61 -28.27
C GLN A 172 -6.01 4.76 -27.87
N GLY A 173 -5.82 4.57 -26.57
CA GLY A 173 -4.68 3.83 -26.01
C GLY A 173 -3.35 4.60 -25.95
N LYS A 174 -3.30 5.85 -26.40
CA LYS A 174 -2.12 6.72 -26.33
C LYS A 174 -2.27 7.77 -25.22
N PRO A 175 -1.21 8.06 -24.45
CA PRO A 175 -1.23 9.15 -23.48
C PRO A 175 -1.54 10.50 -24.13
N LEU A 176 -2.37 11.30 -23.46
CA LEU A 176 -2.56 12.71 -23.79
C LEU A 176 -1.34 13.51 -23.30
N GLU A 177 -0.50 13.95 -24.23
CA GLU A 177 0.74 14.68 -23.91
C GLU A 177 0.49 16.03 -23.23
N GLN A 178 -0.68 16.63 -23.46
CA GLN A 178 -1.10 17.87 -22.79
C GLN A 178 -1.58 17.66 -21.35
N ALA A 179 -1.68 16.42 -20.87
CA ALA A 179 -2.14 16.14 -19.52
C ALA A 179 -1.10 16.60 -18.49
N VAL A 180 -1.53 17.43 -17.54
CA VAL A 180 -0.71 17.86 -16.41
C VAL A 180 -0.98 16.95 -15.22
N VAL A 181 0.08 16.34 -14.69
CA VAL A 181 0.00 15.44 -13.53
C VAL A 181 0.59 16.13 -12.30
N ASP A 182 -0.27 16.39 -11.31
CA ASP A 182 0.13 16.88 -9.99
C ASP A 182 0.18 15.72 -9.00
N THR A 183 1.25 15.63 -8.22
CA THR A 183 1.43 14.57 -7.21
C THR A 183 1.86 15.20 -5.90
N LYS A 184 1.08 14.93 -4.84
CA LYS A 184 1.31 15.45 -3.49
C LYS A 184 1.51 14.30 -2.52
N MET A 185 2.41 14.48 -1.56
CA MET A 185 2.66 13.51 -0.49
C MET A 185 2.19 14.09 0.85
N ASN A 186 1.46 13.31 1.64
CA ASN A 186 1.04 13.71 2.98
C ASN A 186 2.13 13.41 4.03
N SER A 187 1.88 13.81 5.28
CA SER A 187 2.82 13.59 6.40
C SER A 187 3.10 12.13 6.74
N TRP A 188 2.25 11.20 6.30
CA TRP A 188 2.42 9.75 6.48
C TRP A 188 3.17 9.09 5.31
N GLY A 189 3.62 9.87 4.33
CA GLY A 189 4.33 9.37 3.16
C GLY A 189 3.43 8.76 2.08
N LEU A 190 2.11 8.91 2.18
CA LEU A 190 1.16 8.46 1.17
C LEU A 190 0.92 9.57 0.12
N TYR A 191 0.73 9.15 -1.12
CA TYR A 191 0.59 10.00 -2.28
C TYR A 191 -0.89 10.20 -2.65
N SER A 192 -1.20 11.42 -3.10
CA SER A 192 -2.39 11.73 -3.87
C SER A 192 -1.96 12.28 -5.21
N VAL A 193 -2.56 11.78 -6.30
CA VAL A 193 -2.21 12.13 -7.67
C VAL A 193 -3.45 12.60 -8.41
N THR A 194 -3.30 13.68 -9.18
CA THR A 194 -4.35 14.25 -10.01
C THR A 194 -3.80 14.51 -11.41
N ALA A 195 -4.39 13.90 -12.43
CA ALA A 195 -4.12 14.20 -13.83
C ALA A 195 -5.28 15.03 -14.40
N ILE A 196 -4.94 16.14 -15.06
CA ILE A 196 -5.90 17.04 -15.70
C ILE A 196 -5.50 17.20 -17.16
N ALA A 197 -6.43 16.96 -18.08
CA ALA A 197 -6.24 17.20 -19.51
C ALA A 197 -7.41 18.02 -20.05
N GLU A 198 -7.12 19.05 -20.85
CA GLU A 198 -8.12 19.76 -21.63
C GLU A 198 -8.13 19.19 -23.06
N VAL A 199 -9.32 18.91 -23.58
CA VAL A 199 -9.53 18.31 -24.91
C VAL A 199 -10.57 19.14 -25.65
N HIS A 200 -10.22 19.56 -26.88
CA HIS A 200 -11.13 20.28 -27.76
C HIS A 200 -12.05 19.31 -28.50
N ASP A 201 -13.27 19.72 -28.82
CA ASP A 201 -14.22 18.90 -29.58
C ASP A 201 -13.66 18.50 -30.96
N ASP A 202 -12.79 19.33 -31.55
CA ASP A 202 -12.12 19.04 -32.83
C ASP A 202 -11.07 17.91 -32.74
N ASP A 203 -10.55 17.64 -31.54
CA ASP A 203 -9.58 16.57 -31.28
C ASP A 203 -10.27 15.23 -30.98
N VAL A 204 -11.61 15.23 -30.84
CA VAL A 204 -12.42 14.06 -30.55
C VAL A 204 -12.74 13.31 -31.84
N THR A 205 -12.54 11.99 -31.82
CA THR A 205 -12.74 11.15 -33.00
C THR A 205 -14.22 10.82 -33.18
N GLY A 206 -14.92 11.61 -34.00
CA GLY A 206 -16.32 11.40 -34.34
C GLY A 206 -17.28 12.04 -33.33
N ALA A 207 -18.45 11.43 -33.11
CA ALA A 207 -19.47 12.00 -32.24
C ALA A 207 -19.20 11.76 -30.74
N SER A 208 -18.38 10.76 -30.42
CA SER A 208 -18.04 10.40 -29.04
C SER A 208 -16.72 9.65 -28.98
N GLU A 209 -15.97 9.84 -27.90
CA GLU A 209 -14.70 9.16 -27.66
C GLU A 209 -14.60 8.67 -26.21
N GLU A 210 -14.00 7.49 -26.04
CA GLU A 210 -13.65 6.96 -24.73
C GLU A 210 -12.25 7.42 -24.32
N PHE A 211 -12.16 8.01 -23.13
CA PHE A 211 -10.91 8.30 -22.46
C PHE A 211 -10.70 7.31 -21.32
N VAL A 212 -9.44 6.94 -21.07
CA VAL A 212 -9.07 5.99 -20.01
C VAL A 212 -8.03 6.61 -19.09
N CYS A 213 -8.33 6.72 -17.80
CA CYS A 213 -7.31 7.00 -16.80
C CYS A 213 -6.66 5.70 -16.33
N ARG A 214 -5.35 5.58 -16.54
CA ARG A 214 -4.52 4.48 -16.05
C ARG A 214 -3.73 4.91 -14.84
N LEU A 215 -3.88 4.17 -13.74
CA LEU A 215 -3.13 4.31 -12.50
C LEU A 215 -2.32 3.04 -12.23
N SER A 216 -1.02 3.16 -11.97
CA SER A 216 -0.16 2.02 -11.59
C SER A 216 0.81 2.37 -10.46
N LEU A 217 1.24 1.36 -9.72
CA LEU A 217 2.27 1.49 -8.69
C LEU A 217 3.56 0.76 -9.12
N PRO A 218 4.71 1.44 -9.16
CA PRO A 218 5.97 0.82 -9.58
C PRO A 218 6.39 -0.32 -8.65
N ASN A 219 7.12 -1.29 -9.20
CA ASN A 219 7.59 -2.50 -8.50
C ASN A 219 6.48 -3.36 -7.89
N THR A 220 5.24 -3.22 -8.37
CA THR A 220 4.09 -4.05 -8.00
C THR A 220 3.35 -4.52 -9.25
N ASN A 221 2.37 -5.40 -9.06
CA ASN A 221 1.38 -5.77 -10.09
C ASN A 221 0.10 -4.93 -10.01
N TYR A 222 0.08 -3.84 -9.22
CA TYR A 222 -1.10 -3.01 -9.03
C TYR A 222 -1.29 -2.08 -10.23
N THR A 223 -2.39 -2.27 -10.96
CA THR A 223 -2.85 -1.36 -12.02
C THR A 223 -4.37 -1.26 -11.97
N LYS A 224 -4.89 -0.04 -12.09
CA LYS A 224 -6.33 0.24 -12.17
C LYS A 224 -6.62 1.16 -13.36
N LEU A 225 -7.77 0.92 -13.97
CA LEU A 225 -8.27 1.65 -15.12
C LEU A 225 -9.66 2.18 -14.77
N LEU A 226 -9.92 3.44 -15.07
CA LEU A 226 -11.28 4.00 -15.13
C LEU A 226 -11.45 4.63 -16.50
N SER A 227 -12.64 4.51 -17.09
CA SER A 227 -12.95 5.15 -18.35
C SER A 227 -14.17 6.07 -18.24
N THR A 228 -14.22 7.06 -19.12
CA THR A 228 -15.35 7.96 -19.31
C THR A 228 -15.55 8.16 -20.81
N ILE A 229 -16.80 8.31 -21.24
CA ILE A 229 -17.13 8.60 -22.63
C ILE A 229 -17.53 10.07 -22.73
N TYR A 230 -16.84 10.79 -23.59
CA TYR A 230 -17.17 12.17 -23.92
C TYR A 230 -17.95 12.24 -25.23
N TYR A 231 -18.92 13.14 -25.31
CA TYR A 231 -19.74 13.38 -26.49
C TYR A 231 -19.54 14.83 -26.97
N ALA A 232 -18.91 14.99 -28.13
CA ALA A 232 -18.66 16.30 -28.73
C ALA A 232 -19.98 17.01 -29.08
N GLY A 233 -20.02 18.35 -28.99
CA GLY A 233 -21.21 19.15 -29.30
C GLY A 233 -22.37 19.08 -28.29
N SER A 234 -22.24 18.32 -27.19
CA SER A 234 -23.25 18.28 -26.12
C SER A 234 -23.16 19.51 -25.20
N ILE A 235 -24.27 20.16 -24.85
CA ILE A 235 -24.31 21.33 -23.94
C ILE A 235 -23.83 20.91 -22.53
N PRO A 236 -23.11 21.76 -21.77
CA PRO A 236 -22.67 21.44 -20.41
C PRO A 236 -23.81 21.02 -19.50
N THR A 237 -23.69 19.84 -18.89
CA THR A 237 -24.63 19.34 -17.88
C THR A 237 -24.50 20.20 -16.63
N THR A 238 -25.39 21.17 -16.47
CA THR A 238 -25.58 21.83 -15.18
C THR A 238 -26.10 20.77 -14.22
N HIS A 239 -25.40 20.49 -13.13
CA HIS A 239 -25.99 19.79 -11.98
C HIS A 239 -27.09 20.69 -11.41
N THR A 240 -28.28 20.68 -12.01
CA THR A 240 -29.48 21.19 -11.40
C THR A 240 -29.88 20.17 -10.35
N VAL A 241 -29.53 20.46 -9.09
CA VAL A 241 -30.21 19.89 -7.94
C VAL A 241 -31.65 20.38 -8.04
N TYR A 242 -32.51 19.64 -8.76
CA TYR A 242 -33.95 19.76 -8.62
C TYR A 242 -34.29 19.23 -7.23
N GLY A 243 -34.16 20.11 -6.23
CA GLY A 243 -34.97 20.01 -5.03
C GLY A 243 -36.42 20.08 -5.48
N VAL A 244 -37.06 18.92 -5.57
CA VAL A 244 -38.51 18.80 -5.74
C VAL A 244 -39.15 19.42 -4.50
N GLN A 245 -39.38 20.73 -4.53
CA GLN A 245 -40.26 21.39 -3.58
C GLN A 245 -41.69 20.99 -3.94
N ARG A 246 -42.28 20.19 -3.05
CA ARG A 246 -43.73 19.94 -3.02
C ARG A 246 -44.48 21.28 -3.06
N PRO A 247 -45.54 21.42 -3.88
CA PRO A 247 -46.31 22.65 -3.91
C PRO A 247 -47.00 22.88 -2.56
N GLN A 248 -46.72 24.03 -1.92
CA GLN A 248 -47.58 24.57 -0.87
C GLN A 248 -48.80 25.20 -1.53
N HIS A 249 -49.97 24.68 -1.19
CA HIS A 249 -51.26 25.27 -1.56
C HIS A 249 -51.43 26.59 -0.79
N ARG A 250 -51.33 27.74 -1.49
CA ARG A 250 -51.74 29.05 -0.96
C ARG A 250 -53.26 29.10 -0.96
N GLN A 251 -53.89 29.15 0.22
CA GLN A 251 -55.26 29.66 0.36
C GLN A 251 -55.20 31.16 0.65
N ALA A 252 -55.94 31.91 -0.16
CA ALA A 252 -56.11 33.35 -0.04
C ALA A 252 -56.95 33.68 1.21
N SER A 253 -56.58 34.75 1.92
CA SER A 253 -57.41 35.38 2.93
C SER A 253 -58.14 36.59 2.33
N SER A 254 -59.46 36.65 2.53
CA SER A 254 -60.20 37.91 2.62
C SER A 254 -61.24 37.76 3.74
N GLY A 255 -61.34 38.79 4.59
CA GLY A 255 -62.18 38.87 5.79
C GLY A 255 -63.68 38.67 5.51
N THR A 256 -64.56 38.55 6.51
CA THR A 256 -64.64 39.34 7.75
C THR A 256 -65.61 38.64 8.72
N ALA A 257 -65.46 38.92 10.01
CA ALA A 257 -66.54 39.12 11.00
C ALA A 257 -67.18 37.93 11.77
N ILE A 258 -66.91 37.99 13.10
CA ILE A 258 -67.88 38.00 14.23
C ILE A 258 -68.20 36.67 14.96
N ASN A 259 -67.59 36.60 16.17
CA ASN A 259 -68.11 36.22 17.50
C ASN A 259 -68.37 34.78 18.00
N TYR A 260 -68.00 34.69 19.29
CA TYR A 260 -68.56 33.94 20.44
C TYR A 260 -68.09 32.51 20.76
N SER A 261 -67.22 32.48 21.78
CA SER A 261 -67.46 31.88 23.11
C SER A 261 -66.84 30.52 23.45
N GLN A 262 -66.23 30.54 24.65
CA GLN A 262 -66.04 29.45 25.62
C GLN A 262 -65.08 28.31 25.24
N SER A 263 -64.29 27.70 26.12
CA SER A 263 -63.82 27.96 27.49
C SER A 263 -62.87 26.79 27.83
N LEU A 264 -61.93 27.00 28.77
CA LEU A 264 -61.25 25.96 29.57
C LEU A 264 -60.30 25.01 28.79
N GLY A 265 -59.05 24.78 29.13
CA GLY A 265 -58.33 25.06 30.36
C GLY A 265 -57.32 23.93 30.67
N TRP A 266 -56.12 24.31 31.15
CA TRP A 266 -55.25 23.57 32.08
C TRP A 266 -54.58 22.29 31.51
N ILE A 267 -53.35 21.85 31.81
CA ILE A 267 -52.21 22.31 32.62
C ILE A 267 -50.97 21.48 32.19
N PHE A 268 -49.79 22.05 32.36
CA PHE A 268 -48.47 21.40 32.33
C PHE A 268 -48.31 20.28 33.38
N ILE A 269 -47.70 19.13 33.04
CA ILE A 269 -46.85 18.41 34.01
C ILE A 269 -45.62 17.78 33.30
N THR A 270 -44.45 18.26 33.71
CA THR A 270 -43.12 17.66 33.61
C THR A 270 -42.95 16.55 34.65
N PHE A 271 -42.24 15.47 34.32
CA PHE A 271 -41.54 14.66 35.33
C PHE A 271 -40.18 14.19 34.79
N LEU A 272 -39.12 14.81 35.32
CA LEU A 272 -37.82 14.18 35.50
C LEU A 272 -37.93 13.17 36.65
N ALA A 273 -37.30 12.01 36.51
CA ALA A 273 -36.92 11.17 37.65
C ALA A 273 -35.54 10.56 37.43
N LEU A 274 -34.58 11.03 38.23
CA LEU A 274 -33.38 10.29 38.62
C LEU A 274 -33.79 8.99 39.32
N ARG A 275 -32.98 7.93 39.20
CA ARG A 275 -32.46 7.19 40.36
C ARG A 275 -31.38 6.16 40.00
N ARG A 276 -30.28 6.31 40.77
CA ARG A 276 -29.31 5.32 41.28
C ARG A 276 -28.52 4.45 40.30
#